data_AF-A0A2Z5WTW1-F1
#
_entry.id   AF-A0A2Z5WTW1-F1
#
_cell.length_a   1.000
_cell.length_b   1.000
_cell.length_c   1.000
_cell.angle_alpha   90.00
_cell.angle_beta   90.00
_cell.angle_gamma   90.00
#
_symmetry.space_group_name_H-M   'P 1'
#
loop_
_entity.id
_entity.type
_entity.pdbx_description
1 polymer ?
#
loop_
_entity_poly.entity_id
_entity_poly.type
_entity_poly.pdbx_seq_one_letter_code
_entity_poly.pdbx_strand_id
1 'polypeptide(L)'
;MLDFQLSVQPQTERRLKKILSQVQNTEAFALNIIAYQVSELQKGILNLRLELDDFERKYNMTSAEFHQSFSDGRLEDEVDFMIWAGLYEMLCQNQVQLSELR
;
A
#
# COMPACT_ATOMS: atom_id res chain seq x y z
N MET A 1 -7.75 -1.15 28.45
CA MET A 1 -6.72 -1.82 27.64
C MET A 1 -7.48 -2.60 26.58
N LEU A 2 -7.30 -2.27 25.29
CA LEU A 2 -7.97 -2.97 24.19
C LEU A 2 -7.26 -4.32 23.99
N ASP A 3 -7.99 -5.43 24.15
CA ASP A 3 -7.48 -6.76 23.82
C ASP A 3 -7.64 -6.98 22.31
N PHE A 4 -6.52 -6.94 21.59
CA PHE A 4 -6.48 -7.20 20.16
C PHE A 4 -6.18 -8.69 19.90
N GLN A 5 -7.12 -9.40 19.30
CA GLN A 5 -6.95 -10.81 18.93
C GLN A 5 -6.39 -10.93 17.51
N LEU A 6 -5.21 -11.53 17.41
CA LEU A 6 -4.54 -11.86 16.15
C LEU A 6 -4.72 -13.35 15.84
N SER A 7 -5.36 -13.65 14.71
CA SER A 7 -5.43 -15.02 14.17
C SER A 7 -4.16 -15.32 13.38
N VAL A 8 -3.18 -15.94 14.04
CA VAL A 8 -1.87 -16.29 13.43
C VAL A 8 -1.53 -17.76 13.68
N GLN A 9 -0.60 -18.28 12.88
CA GLN A 9 -0.12 -19.65 13.05
C GLN A 9 0.60 -19.83 14.41
N PRO A 10 0.59 -21.05 15.02
CA PRO A 10 1.15 -21.28 16.35
C PRO A 10 2.63 -20.91 16.49
N GLN A 11 3.42 -21.07 15.42
CA GLN A 11 4.84 -20.69 15.44
C GLN A 11 5.01 -19.17 15.50
N THR A 12 4.19 -18.43 14.75
CA THR A 12 4.18 -16.96 14.74
C THR A 12 3.73 -16.43 16.10
N GLU A 13 2.69 -17.00 16.69
CA GLU A 13 2.21 -16.63 18.02
C GLU A 13 3.33 -16.78 19.07
N ARG A 14 4.05 -17.90 19.08
CA ARG A 14 5.18 -18.13 20.01
C ARG A 14 6.27 -17.08 19.85
N ARG A 15 6.61 -16.70 18.61
CA ARG A 15 7.63 -15.67 18.33
C ARG A 15 7.16 -14.28 18.80
N LEU A 16 5.90 -13.91 18.52
CA LEU A 16 5.32 -12.65 18.97
C LEU A 16 5.27 -12.56 20.49
N LYS A 17 4.80 -13.61 21.18
CA LYS A 17 4.82 -13.66 22.65
C LYS A 17 6.22 -13.48 23.22
N LYS A 18 7.24 -14.09 22.61
CA LYS A 18 8.63 -13.91 23.03
C LYS A 18 9.08 -12.46 22.88
N ILE A 19 8.79 -11.82 21.75
CA ILE A 19 9.10 -10.40 21.53
C ILE A 19 8.40 -9.53 22.58
N LEU A 20 7.09 -9.71 22.75
CA LEU A 20 6.29 -8.93 23.71
C LEU A 20 6.76 -9.12 25.16
N SER A 21 7.22 -10.31 25.54
CA SER A 21 7.78 -10.55 26.88
C SER A 21 9.09 -9.81 27.15
N GLN A 22 9.78 -9.36 26.11
CA GLN A 22 11.04 -8.61 26.19
C GLN A 22 10.84 -7.09 26.04
N VAL A 23 9.67 -6.66 25.57
CA VAL A 23 9.32 -5.26 25.38
C VAL A 23 8.88 -4.66 26.71
N GLN A 24 9.55 -3.59 27.14
CA GLN A 24 9.20 -2.87 28.38
C GLN A 24 7.96 -1.98 28.19
N ASN A 25 7.70 -1.53 26.97
CA ASN A 25 6.60 -0.63 26.63
C ASN A 25 5.87 -1.12 25.37
N THR A 26 4.78 -1.85 25.58
CA THR A 26 3.95 -2.43 24.51
C THR A 26 3.35 -1.34 23.59
N GLU A 27 3.03 -0.16 24.12
CA GLU A 27 2.53 0.97 23.33
C GLU A 27 3.60 1.45 22.35
N ALA A 28 4.83 1.66 22.83
CA ALA A 28 5.93 2.05 21.96
C ALA A 28 6.22 0.99 20.88
N PHE A 29 6.07 -0.29 21.22
CA PHE A 29 6.19 -1.38 20.23
C PHE A 29 5.09 -1.31 19.17
N ALA A 30 3.82 -1.12 19.56
CA ALA A 30 2.70 -0.98 18.63
C ALA A 30 2.87 0.24 17.71
N LEU A 31 3.23 1.40 18.28
CA LEU A 31 3.51 2.62 17.51
C LEU A 31 4.65 2.44 16.51
N ASN A 32 5.70 1.69 16.87
CA ASN A 32 6.80 1.40 15.95
C ASN A 32 6.37 0.51 14.77
N ILE A 33 5.46 -0.45 14.99
CA ILE A 33 4.90 -1.28 13.90
C ILE A 33 4.08 -0.40 12.95
N ILE A 34 3.22 0.48 13.50
CA ILE A 34 2.42 1.41 12.70
C ILE A 34 3.33 2.34 11.89
N ALA A 35 4.35 2.92 12.54
CA ALA A 35 5.32 3.79 11.89
C ALA A 35 6.09 3.08 10.77
N TYR A 36 6.48 1.82 10.98
CA TYR A 36 7.09 1.01 9.94
C TYR A 36 6.14 0.82 8.74
N GLN A 37 4.88 0.44 8.98
CA GLN A 37 3.90 0.25 7.91
C GLN A 37 3.64 1.55 7.13
N VAL A 38 3.55 2.68 7.83
CA VAL A 38 3.42 4.02 7.23
C VAL A 38 4.62 4.34 6.32
N SER A 39 5.84 4.05 6.78
CA SER A 39 7.05 4.24 5.98
C SER A 39 7.05 3.37 4.72
N GLU A 40 6.67 2.10 4.83
CA GLU A 40 6.62 1.20 3.68
C GLU A 40 5.57 1.62 2.66
N LEU A 41 4.38 2.04 3.10
CA LEU A 41 3.35 2.61 2.22
C LEU A 41 3.83 3.88 1.50
N GLN A 42 4.52 4.78 2.20
CA GLN A 42 5.08 5.99 1.60
C GLN A 42 6.12 5.67 0.52
N LYS A 43 7.00 4.69 0.77
CA LYS A 43 7.97 4.22 -0.24
C LYS A 43 7.27 3.60 -1.45
N GLY A 44 6.27 2.75 -1.22
CA GLY A 44 5.48 2.13 -2.28
C GLY A 44 4.77 3.17 -3.15
N ILE A 45 4.13 4.16 -2.54
CA ILE A 45 3.50 5.30 -3.24
C ILE A 45 4.51 6.07 -4.09
N LEU A 46 5.70 6.34 -3.56
CA LEU A 46 6.74 7.05 -4.30
C LEU A 46 7.20 6.26 -5.53
N ASN A 47 7.45 4.96 -5.38
CA ASN A 47 7.86 4.10 -6.50
C ASN A 47 6.77 4.03 -7.57
N LEU A 48 5.51 3.82 -7.17
CA LEU A 48 4.38 3.78 -8.11
C LEU A 48 4.24 5.12 -8.86
N ARG A 49 4.43 6.26 -8.20
CA ARG A 49 4.40 7.57 -8.87
C ARG A 49 5.50 7.72 -9.91
N LEU A 50 6.69 7.19 -9.65
CA LEU A 50 7.79 7.21 -10.62
C LEU A 50 7.48 6.33 -11.84
N GLU A 51 6.95 5.13 -11.61
CA GLU A 51 6.55 4.24 -12.71
C GLU A 51 5.39 4.83 -13.54
N LEU A 52 4.41 5.44 -12.88
CA LEU A 52 3.28 6.09 -13.54
C LEU A 52 3.70 7.31 -14.37
N ASP A 53 4.68 8.10 -13.90
CA ASP A 53 5.22 9.27 -14.63
C ASP A 53 5.81 8.87 -16.00
N ASP A 54 6.36 7.66 -16.14
CA ASP A 54 6.83 7.16 -17.43
C ASP A 54 5.66 6.93 -18.42
N PHE A 55 4.54 6.36 -17.95
CA PHE A 55 3.33 6.20 -18.76
C PHE A 55 2.67 7.55 -19.06
N GLU A 56 2.56 8.43 -18.07
CA GLU A 56 1.95 9.75 -18.22
C GLU A 56 2.68 10.59 -19.27
N ARG A 57 4.01 10.50 -19.32
CA ARG A 57 4.82 11.15 -20.36
C ARG A 57 4.69 10.46 -21.71
N LYS A 58 4.70 9.12 -21.74
CA LYS A 58 4.59 8.35 -22.99
C LYS A 58 3.28 8.64 -23.72
N TYR A 59 2.18 8.75 -22.98
CA TYR A 59 0.84 8.94 -23.53
C TYR A 59 0.32 10.39 -23.39
N ASN A 60 1.11 11.28 -22.79
CA ASN A 60 0.78 12.69 -22.56
C ASN A 60 -0.60 12.90 -21.91
N MET A 61 -0.89 12.11 -20.87
CA MET A 61 -2.16 12.05 -20.17
C MET A 61 -1.92 11.62 -18.73
N THR A 62 -2.61 12.21 -17.76
CA THR A 62 -2.44 11.81 -16.35
C THR A 62 -3.04 10.42 -16.10
N SER A 63 -2.52 9.70 -15.10
CA SER A 63 -3.02 8.37 -14.74
C SER A 63 -4.49 8.39 -14.32
N ALA A 64 -4.97 9.50 -13.74
CA ALA A 64 -6.36 9.69 -13.37
C ALA A 64 -7.29 9.81 -14.60
N GLU A 65 -6.89 10.61 -15.59
CA GLU A 65 -7.63 10.77 -16.86
C GLU A 65 -7.63 9.47 -17.67
N PHE A 66 -6.48 8.80 -17.72
CA PHE A 66 -6.32 7.50 -18.35
C PHE A 66 -7.27 6.47 -17.70
N HIS A 67 -7.23 6.33 -16.38
CA HIS A 67 -8.01 5.33 -15.67
C HIS A 67 -9.53 5.54 -15.83
N GLN A 68 -9.99 6.79 -15.86
CA GLN A 68 -11.39 7.11 -16.15
C GLN A 68 -11.77 6.66 -17.57
N SER A 69 -10.94 6.95 -18.56
CA SER A 69 -11.19 6.59 -19.96
C SER A 69 -11.11 5.07 -20.20
N PHE A 70 -10.20 4.39 -19.51
CA PHE A 70 -10.03 2.93 -19.55
C PHE A 70 -11.22 2.21 -18.90
N SER A 71 -11.67 2.68 -17.73
CA SER A 71 -12.83 2.11 -17.02
C SER A 71 -14.15 2.27 -17.80
N ASP A 72 -14.27 3.33 -18.59
CA ASP A 72 -15.41 3.57 -19.48
C ASP A 72 -15.38 2.71 -20.76
N GLY A 73 -14.36 1.86 -20.95
CA GLY A 73 -14.19 1.00 -22.13
C GLY A 73 -13.85 1.76 -23.42
N ARG A 74 -13.29 2.97 -23.30
CA ARG A 74 -12.96 3.83 -24.45
C ARG A 74 -11.58 3.59 -25.04
N LEU A 75 -10.76 2.78 -24.36
CA LEU A 75 -9.39 2.43 -24.76
C LEU A 75 -9.33 0.94 -25.07
N GLU A 76 -8.53 0.57 -26.07
CA GLU A 76 -8.32 -0.83 -26.46
C GLU A 76 -7.55 -1.59 -25.36
N ASP A 77 -7.69 -2.90 -25.29
CA ASP A 77 -6.99 -3.75 -24.31
C ASP A 77 -5.51 -3.98 -24.70
N GLU A 78 -4.74 -2.91 -24.78
CA GLU A 78 -3.29 -3.01 -24.92
C GLU A 78 -2.66 -3.46 -23.59
N VAL A 79 -1.60 -4.28 -23.69
CA VAL A 79 -0.84 -4.75 -22.53
C VAL A 79 -0.34 -3.60 -21.67
N ASP A 80 0.05 -2.50 -22.30
CA ASP A 80 0.55 -1.31 -21.61
C ASP A 80 -0.54 -0.63 -20.76
N PHE A 81 -1.78 -0.56 -21.26
CA PHE A 81 -2.92 0.01 -20.54
C PHE A 81 -3.36 -0.86 -19.36
N MET A 82 -3.31 -2.18 -19.50
CA MET A 82 -3.57 -3.08 -18.38
C MET A 82 -2.55 -2.89 -17.25
N ILE A 83 -1.26 -2.75 -17.59
CA ILE A 83 -0.20 -2.50 -16.60
C ILE A 83 -0.41 -1.14 -15.95
N TRP A 84 -0.64 -0.09 -16.75
CA TRP A 84 -0.86 1.26 -16.24
C TRP A 84 -2.07 1.34 -15.30
N ALA A 85 -3.19 0.70 -15.66
CA ALA A 85 -4.38 0.65 -14.83
C ALA A 85 -4.09 -0.03 -13.48
N GLY A 86 -3.42 -1.19 -13.50
CA GLY A 86 -3.03 -1.89 -12.27
C GLY A 86 -2.12 -1.07 -11.37
N LEU A 87 -1.13 -0.36 -11.93
CA LEU A 87 -0.24 0.51 -11.15
C LEU A 87 -1.00 1.68 -10.50
N TYR A 88 -1.96 2.27 -11.22
CA TYR A 88 -2.77 3.37 -10.69
C TYR A 88 -3.75 2.90 -9.60
N GLU A 89 -4.35 1.72 -9.76
CA GLU A 89 -5.19 1.10 -8.73
C GLU A 89 -4.38 0.82 -7.45
N MET A 90 -3.18 0.25 -7.59
CA MET A 90 -2.26 0.02 -6.47
C MET A 90 -1.87 1.34 -5.76
N LEU A 91 -1.66 2.42 -6.53
CA LEU A 91 -1.39 3.74 -5.96
C LEU A 91 -2.57 4.23 -5.12
N CYS A 92 -3.78 4.14 -5.65
CA CYS A 92 -5.00 4.54 -4.95
C CYS A 92 -5.19 3.73 -3.66
N GLN A 93 -5.03 2.41 -3.72
CA GLN A 93 -5.14 1.52 -2.56
C GLN A 93 -4.12 1.88 -1.47
N ASN A 94 -2.86 2.10 -1.85
CA ASN A 94 -1.81 2.47 -0.89
C ASN A 94 -2.08 3.85 -0.25
N GLN A 95 -2.64 4.80 -1.01
CA GLN A 95 -3.02 6.11 -0.48
C GLN A 95 -4.17 6.02 0.53
N VAL A 96 -5.19 5.20 0.25
CA VAL A 96 -6.29 4.92 1.19
C VAL A 96 -5.73 4.31 2.47
N GLN A 97 -4.96 3.23 2.37
CA GLN A 97 -4.37 2.57 3.55
C GLN A 97 -3.47 3.53 4.37
N LEU A 98 -2.69 4.39 3.70
CA LEU A 98 -1.87 5.37 4.39
C LEU A 98 -2.71 6.42 5.14
N SER A 99 -3.87 6.79 4.61
CA SER A 99 -4.78 7.74 5.26
C SER A 99 -5.45 7.16 6.50
N GLU A 100 -5.72 5.84 6.52
CA GLU A 100 -6.30 5.14 7.67
C GLU A 100 -5.30 4.95 8.83
N LEU A 101 -3.99 5.04 8.54
CA LEU A 101 -2.91 4.86 9.51
C LEU A 101 -2.28 6.18 10.00
N ARG A 102 -2.77 7.34 9.55
CA ARG A 102 -2.31 8.68 9.94
C ARG A 102 -3.33 9.39 10.82
#